data_AF-A0A7J4FN06-F1
#
_entry.id   AF-A0A7J4FN06-F1
#
_cell.length_a   1.000
_cell.length_b   1.000
_cell.length_c   1.000
_cell.angle_alpha   90.00
_cell.angle_beta   90.00
_cell.angle_gamma   90.00
#
_symmetry.space_group_name_H-M   'P 1'
#
loop_
_entity.id
_entity.type
_entity.pdbx_description
1 polymer ?
#
loop_
_entity_poly.entity_id
_entity_poly.type
_entity_poly.pdbx_seq_one_letter_code
_entity_poly.pdbx_strand_id
1 'polypeptide(L)'
;LAEEIEEVSLKIYKAAAEKAESRGIIIADTKFEFGISNGEVLLIDELLTPDSSRFWPKDQYEIGKNQPSFDKQYVRDYLLSINWNKQPPAPSLPRHIIIGTSRRYIEAYERLTGNDFESQVRKYS
;
A
#
# COMPACT_ATOMS: atom_id res chain seq x y z
N LEU A 1 -6.77 -7.98 -25.40
CA LEU A 1 -5.71 -7.28 -24.64
C LEU A 1 -6.26 -6.30 -23.60
N ALA A 2 -6.95 -5.21 -23.97
CA ALA A 2 -7.51 -4.30 -22.96
C ALA A 2 -8.52 -5.01 -22.03
N GLU A 3 -9.44 -5.78 -22.61
CA GLU A 3 -10.41 -6.61 -21.87
C GLU A 3 -9.72 -7.64 -20.97
N GLU A 4 -8.64 -8.26 -21.44
CA GLU A 4 -7.85 -9.23 -20.67
C GLU A 4 -7.15 -8.59 -19.46
N ILE A 5 -6.54 -7.41 -19.66
CA ILE A 5 -5.92 -6.64 -18.58
C ILE A 5 -6.98 -6.21 -17.55
N GLU A 6 -8.15 -5.77 -18.01
CA GLU A 6 -9.25 -5.40 -17.12
C GLU A 6 -9.74 -6.60 -16.30
N GLU A 7 -9.99 -7.74 -16.95
CA GLU A 7 -10.46 -8.95 -16.29
C GLU A 7 -9.45 -9.43 -15.23
N VAL A 8 -8.17 -9.51 -15.59
CA VAL A 8 -7.10 -9.93 -14.69
C VAL A 8 -6.93 -8.95 -13.54
N SER A 9 -6.97 -7.63 -13.80
CA SER A 9 -6.89 -6.60 -12.76
C SER A 9 -8.02 -6.75 -11.73
N LEU A 10 -9.26 -6.89 -12.20
CA LEU A 10 -10.42 -7.05 -11.31
C LEU A 10 -10.36 -8.36 -10.53
N LYS A 11 -9.89 -9.44 -11.15
CA LYS A 11 -9.74 -10.75 -10.48
C LYS A 11 -8.69 -10.71 -9.37
N ILE A 12 -7.52 -10.13 -9.64
CA ILE A 12 -6.46 -9.97 -8.65
C ILE A 12 -6.94 -9.07 -7.51
N TYR A 13 -7.55 -7.92 -7.84
CA TYR A 13 -8.06 -6.98 -6.84
C TYR A 13 -9.10 -7.63 -5.92
N LYS A 14 -10.10 -8.34 -6.47
CA LYS A 14 -11.13 -9.02 -5.66
C LYS A 14 -10.54 -10.03 -4.68
N ALA A 15 -9.66 -10.92 -5.17
CA ALA A 15 -9.02 -11.91 -4.32
C ALA A 15 -8.16 -11.28 -3.21
N ALA A 16 -7.46 -10.19 -3.53
CA ALA A 16 -6.66 -9.47 -2.57
C ALA A 16 -7.50 -8.71 -1.53
N ALA A 17 -8.56 -8.03 -1.97
CA ALA A 17 -9.46 -7.28 -1.13
C ALA A 17 -10.18 -8.21 -0.14
N GLU A 18 -10.71 -9.37 -0.59
CA GLU A 18 -11.33 -10.37 0.28
C GLU A 18 -10.37 -10.88 1.36
N LYS A 19 -9.12 -11.18 0.96
CA LYS A 19 -8.09 -11.63 1.91
C LYS A 19 -7.73 -10.53 2.91
N ALA A 20 -7.49 -9.30 2.45
CA ALA A 20 -7.14 -8.19 3.32
C ALA A 20 -8.28 -7.85 4.28
N GLU A 21 -9.52 -7.91 3.81
CA GLU A 21 -10.70 -7.60 4.61
C GLU A 21 -10.87 -8.59 5.76
N SER A 22 -10.58 -9.88 5.52
CA SER A 22 -10.52 -10.91 6.58
C SER A 22 -9.45 -10.65 7.65
N ARG A 23 -8.46 -9.79 7.33
CA ARG A 23 -7.38 -9.34 8.23
C ARG A 23 -7.61 -7.93 8.78
N GLY A 24 -8.81 -7.39 8.62
CA GLY A 24 -9.18 -6.07 9.13
C GLY A 24 -8.59 -4.91 8.32
N ILE A 25 -8.26 -5.11 7.05
CA ILE A 25 -7.76 -4.08 6.14
C ILE A 25 -8.68 -3.96 4.93
N ILE A 26 -9.10 -2.74 4.62
CA ILE A 26 -9.77 -2.41 3.35
C ILE A 26 -8.71 -1.93 2.37
N ILE A 27 -8.66 -2.55 1.19
CA ILE A 27 -7.89 -2.04 0.05
C ILE A 27 -8.83 -1.11 -0.72
N ALA A 28 -8.62 0.20 -0.64
CA ALA A 28 -9.51 1.17 -1.29
C ALA A 28 -9.29 1.24 -2.81
N ASP A 29 -8.02 1.16 -3.21
CA ASP A 29 -7.57 1.11 -4.60
C ASP A 29 -6.14 0.56 -4.67
N THR A 30 -5.72 0.18 -5.88
CA THR A 30 -4.38 -0.30 -6.19
C THR A 30 -4.03 0.04 -7.63
N LYS A 31 -2.73 0.20 -7.92
CA LYS A 31 -2.17 0.25 -9.26
C LYS A 31 -1.53 -1.10 -9.60
N PHE A 32 -1.80 -1.62 -10.79
CA PHE A 32 -1.06 -2.72 -11.37
C PHE A 32 -0.30 -2.25 -12.61
N GLU A 33 0.86 -2.85 -12.86
CA GLU A 33 1.57 -2.71 -14.13
C GLU A 33 1.64 -4.05 -14.83
N PHE A 34 1.44 -4.00 -16.14
CA PHE A 34 1.48 -5.17 -17.00
C PHE A 34 2.48 -4.96 -18.13
N GLY A 35 3.32 -5.96 -18.35
CA GLY A 35 4.19 -6.06 -19.51
C GLY A 35 3.57 -7.00 -20.55
N ILE A 36 4.09 -6.93 -21.78
CA ILE A 36 3.75 -7.88 -22.84
C ILE A 36 5.05 -8.51 -23.34
N SER A 37 5.11 -9.83 -23.33
CA SER A 37 6.26 -10.59 -23.85
C SER A 37 5.75 -11.80 -24.61
N ASN A 38 6.24 -12.02 -25.84
CA ASN A 38 5.84 -13.14 -26.70
C ASN A 38 4.31 -13.28 -26.91
N GLY A 39 3.57 -12.18 -26.84
CA GLY A 39 2.10 -12.17 -26.97
C GLY A 39 1.34 -12.50 -25.68
N GLU A 40 2.04 -12.73 -24.56
CA GLU A 40 1.45 -12.99 -23.25
C GLU A 40 1.46 -11.73 -22.38
N VAL A 41 0.38 -11.54 -21.60
CA VAL A 41 0.30 -10.50 -20.58
C VAL A 41 1.00 -10.98 -19.31
N LEU A 42 1.97 -10.19 -18.84
CA LEU A 42 2.74 -10.46 -17.62
C LEU A 42 2.41 -9.41 -16.57
N LEU A 43 2.08 -9.86 -15.36
CA LEU A 43 2.06 -8.98 -14.20
C LEU A 43 3.49 -8.65 -13.80
N ILE A 44 3.80 -7.36 -13.69
CA ILE A 44 5.13 -6.86 -13.34
C ILE A 44 5.04 -5.86 -12.18
N ASP A 45 6.15 -5.20 -11.85
CA ASP A 45 6.28 -4.23 -10.77
C ASP A 45 5.93 -4.83 -9.38
N GLU A 46 5.86 -3.99 -8.36
CA GLU A 46 5.29 -4.36 -7.07
C GLU A 46 3.77 -4.57 -7.12
N LEU A 47 3.27 -5.40 -6.22
CA LEU A 47 1.87 -5.80 -6.16
C LEU A 47 1.30 -5.62 -4.75
N LEU A 48 0.22 -4.85 -4.62
CA LEU A 48 -0.56 -4.76 -3.38
C LEU A 48 0.33 -4.40 -2.17
N THR A 49 1.18 -3.41 -2.36
CA THR A 49 2.03 -2.84 -1.31
C THR A 49 1.39 -1.54 -0.81
N PRO A 50 1.76 -1.03 0.39
CA PRO A 50 1.36 0.31 0.81
C PRO A 50 1.94 1.42 -0.09
N ASP A 51 2.81 1.10 -1.04
CA ASP A 51 3.34 2.06 -2.01
C ASP A 51 2.44 2.22 -3.23
N SER A 52 1.85 1.10 -3.67
CA SER A 52 1.00 0.95 -4.87
C SER A 52 -0.50 0.94 -4.57
N SER A 53 -0.87 0.81 -3.29
CA SER A 53 -2.26 0.67 -2.82
C SER A 53 -2.58 1.57 -1.63
N ARG A 54 -3.86 1.92 -1.48
CA ARG A 54 -4.38 2.57 -0.27
C ARG A 54 -4.97 1.56 0.70
N PHE A 55 -4.39 1.47 1.89
CA PHE A 55 -4.82 0.51 2.93
C PHE A 55 -5.44 1.23 4.12
N TRP A 56 -6.69 0.92 4.39
CA TRP A 56 -7.45 1.48 5.50
C TRP A 56 -7.73 0.43 6.59
N PRO A 57 -7.58 0.76 7.87
CA PRO A 57 -8.05 -0.10 8.95
C PRO A 57 -9.57 -0.22 8.91
N LYS A 58 -10.08 -1.45 8.77
CA LYS A 58 -11.52 -1.73 8.65
C LYS A 58 -12.31 -1.23 9.86
N ASP A 59 -11.72 -1.32 11.05
CA ASP A 59 -12.31 -0.91 12.33
C ASP A 59 -12.44 0.61 12.49
N GLN A 60 -11.79 1.39 11.64
CA GLN A 60 -11.80 2.87 11.70
C GLN A 60 -12.37 3.50 10.42
N TYR A 61 -12.89 2.67 9.51
CA TYR A 61 -13.48 3.16 8.27
C TYR A 61 -14.80 3.88 8.52
N GLU A 62 -14.92 5.12 8.02
CA GLU A 62 -16.13 5.92 8.13
C GLU A 62 -16.45 6.64 6.82
N ILE A 63 -17.65 6.42 6.27
CA ILE A 63 -18.09 7.08 5.03
C ILE A 63 -18.11 8.60 5.20
N GLY A 64 -17.64 9.33 4.18
CA GLY A 64 -17.67 10.80 4.14
C GLY A 64 -16.55 11.49 4.91
N LYS A 65 -15.57 10.75 5.44
CA LYS A 65 -14.38 11.28 6.12
C LYS A 65 -13.09 10.93 5.39
N ASN A 66 -12.00 11.58 5.79
CA ASN A 66 -10.66 11.09 5.48
C ASN A 66 -10.38 9.83 6.32
N GLN A 67 -9.79 8.82 5.69
CA GLN A 67 -9.53 7.54 6.34
C GLN A 67 -8.12 7.51 6.93
N PRO A 68 -7.94 6.93 8.13
CA PRO A 68 -6.61 6.53 8.58
C PRO A 68 -5.99 5.58 7.55
N SER A 69 -4.68 5.63 7.41
CA SER A 69 -3.98 4.91 6.36
C SER A 69 -2.70 4.27 6.88
N PHE A 70 -2.43 3.06 6.40
CA PHE A 70 -1.18 2.34 6.60
C PHE A 70 -0.10 2.67 5.55
N ASP A 71 -0.41 3.57 4.62
CA ASP A 71 0.40 3.86 3.44
C ASP A 71 1.13 5.22 3.54
N LYS A 72 1.65 5.68 2.40
CA LYS A 72 2.35 6.96 2.20
C LYS A 72 1.57 8.18 2.70
N GLN A 73 0.27 8.06 2.96
CA GLN A 73 -0.56 9.17 3.43
C GLN A 73 -0.01 9.83 4.70
N TYR A 74 0.59 9.08 5.63
CA TYR A 74 1.16 9.65 6.86
C TYR A 74 2.29 10.66 6.59
N VAL A 75 3.20 10.35 5.66
CA VAL A 75 4.27 11.27 5.25
C VAL A 75 3.70 12.42 4.42
N ARG A 76 2.72 12.15 3.54
CA ARG A 76 2.06 13.18 2.73
C ARG A 76 1.36 14.23 3.61
N ASP A 77 0.64 13.80 4.62
CA ASP A 77 -0.06 14.68 5.57
C ASP A 77 0.94 15.56 6.33
N TYR A 78 2.08 15.00 6.76
CA TYR A 78 3.16 15.78 7.36
C TYR A 78 3.71 16.83 6.40
N LEU A 79 4.03 16.46 5.15
CA LEU A 79 4.55 17.38 4.15
C LEU A 79 3.56 18.51 3.82
N LEU A 80 2.26 18.22 3.83
CA LEU A 80 1.20 19.22 3.69
C LEU A 80 1.14 20.14 4.92
N SER A 81 1.27 19.59 6.13
CA SER A 81 1.21 20.39 7.38
C SER A 81 2.31 21.45 7.50
N ILE A 82 3.46 21.21 6.88
CA ILE A 82 4.58 22.16 6.83
C ILE A 82 4.55 23.06 5.58
N ASN A 83 3.45 23.01 4.81
CA ASN A 83 3.26 23.76 3.58
C ASN A 83 4.41 23.59 2.56
N TRP A 84 4.95 22.37 2.43
CA TRP A 84 5.99 22.12 1.44
C TRP A 84 5.43 22.30 0.01
N ASN A 85 6.12 23.08 -0.79
CA ASN A 85 5.73 23.45 -2.16
C ASN A 85 5.87 22.31 -3.19
N LYS A 86 6.26 21.10 -2.76
CA LYS A 86 6.49 19.91 -3.60
C LYS A 86 7.62 20.08 -4.63
N GLN A 87 8.53 21.04 -4.41
CA GLN A 87 9.70 21.25 -5.23
C GLN A 87 10.97 20.76 -4.53
N PRO A 88 11.95 20.23 -5.27
CA PRO A 88 13.23 19.82 -4.70
C PRO A 88 14.06 21.03 -4.21
N PRO A 89 14.89 20.85 -3.17
CA PRO A 89 15.02 19.63 -2.36
C PRO A 89 13.83 19.43 -1.39
N ALA A 90 13.45 18.17 -1.16
CA ALA A 90 12.46 17.85 -0.14
C ALA A 90 13.03 18.13 1.27
N PRO A 91 12.18 18.57 2.22
CA PRO A 91 12.62 18.82 3.59
C PRO A 91 12.98 17.50 4.28
N SER A 92 13.95 17.56 5.20
CA SER A 92 14.27 16.42 6.07
C SER A 92 13.08 16.01 6.91
N LEU A 93 12.81 14.71 6.98
CA LEU A 93 11.73 14.17 7.81
C LEU A 93 12.19 14.07 9.27
N PRO A 94 11.41 14.59 10.23
CA PRO A 94 11.66 14.38 11.65
C PRO A 94 11.63 12.89 11.99
N ARG A 95 12.42 12.50 13.00
CA ARG A 95 12.54 11.09 13.42
C ARG A 95 11.20 10.42 13.73
N HIS A 96 10.25 11.14 14.32
CA HIS A 96 8.93 10.59 14.65
C HIS A 96 8.06 10.32 13.40
N ILE A 97 8.27 11.07 12.31
CA ILE A 97 7.61 10.80 11.03
C ILE A 97 8.20 9.56 10.40
N ILE A 98 9.53 9.42 10.40
CA ILE A 98 10.22 8.23 9.89
C ILE A 98 9.72 6.98 10.63
N ILE A 99 9.80 6.97 11.96
CA ILE A 99 9.37 5.84 12.80
C ILE A 99 7.87 5.56 12.61
N GLY A 100 7.03 6.60 12.60
CA GLY A 100 5.60 6.46 12.43
C GLY A 100 5.21 5.90 11.05
N THR A 101 6.00 6.20 10.02
CA THR A 101 5.84 5.62 8.68
C THR A 101 6.24 4.16 8.71
N SER A 102 7.45 3.83 9.18
CA SER A 102 7.94 2.45 9.24
C SER A 102 6.98 1.52 10.01
N ARG A 103 6.44 1.97 11.15
CA ARG A 103 5.48 1.19 11.96
C ARG A 103 4.22 0.82 11.19
N ARG A 104 3.70 1.73 10.35
CA ARG A 104 2.49 1.47 9.55
C ARG A 104 2.73 0.41 8.47
N TYR A 105 3.90 0.45 7.82
CA TYR A 105 4.29 -0.58 6.85
C TYR A 105 4.46 -1.95 7.50
N ILE A 106 5.12 -2.00 8.66
CA ILE A 106 5.26 -3.23 9.44
C ILE A 106 3.88 -3.75 9.84
N GLU A 107 3.02 -2.90 10.39
CA GLU A 107 1.67 -3.31 10.82
C GLU A 107 0.82 -3.83 9.66
N ALA A 108 0.84 -3.17 8.50
CA ALA A 108 0.16 -3.67 7.31
C ALA A 108 0.71 -5.04 6.88
N TYR A 109 2.02 -5.19 6.83
CA TYR A 109 2.67 -6.46 6.50
C TYR A 109 2.26 -7.59 7.45
N GLU A 110 2.35 -7.35 8.75
CA GLU A 110 2.07 -8.36 9.78
C GLU A 110 0.60 -8.76 9.78
N ARG A 111 -0.32 -7.79 9.62
CA ARG A 111 -1.76 -8.07 9.49
C ARG A 111 -2.08 -8.88 8.23
N LEU A 112 -1.56 -8.47 7.07
CA LEU A 112 -1.87 -9.11 5.79
C LEU A 112 -1.29 -10.51 5.68
N THR A 113 -0.08 -10.72 6.20
CA THR A 113 0.66 -11.98 6.05
C THR A 113 0.49 -12.92 7.24
N GLY A 114 0.19 -12.39 8.44
CA GLY A 114 0.20 -13.14 9.70
C GLY A 114 1.61 -13.48 10.20
N ASN A 115 2.67 -12.93 9.58
CA ASN A 115 4.05 -13.18 9.95
C ASN A 115 4.63 -11.97 10.66
N ASP A 116 5.47 -12.22 11.67
CA ASP A 116 6.30 -11.19 12.33
C ASP A 116 7.38 -10.67 11.37
N PHE A 117 7.49 -9.34 11.26
CA PHE A 117 8.39 -8.71 10.29
C PHE A 117 9.87 -8.95 10.63
N GLU A 118 10.26 -8.83 11.90
CA GLU A 118 11.66 -9.01 12.31
C GLU A 118 12.18 -10.43 12.03
N SER A 119 11.35 -11.43 12.32
CA SER A 119 11.65 -12.83 12.05
C SER A 119 11.91 -13.08 10.57
N GLN A 120 11.17 -12.39 9.69
CA GLN A 120 11.32 -12.51 8.24
C GLN A 120 12.59 -11.82 7.75
N VAL A 121 12.94 -10.64 8.27
CA VAL A 121 14.21 -9.97 7.94
C VAL A 121 15.41 -10.86 8.30
N ARG A 122 15.40 -11.45 9.50
CA ARG A 122 16.50 -12.33 9.97
C ARG A 122 16.68 -13.58 9.12
N LYS A 123 15.61 -14.11 8.52
CA LYS A 123 15.68 -15.30 7.65
C LYS A 123 16.54 -15.09 6.39
N TYR A 124 16.67 -13.84 5.94
CA TYR A 124 17.39 -13.48 4.72
C TYR A 124 18.67 -12.66 4.99
N SER A 125 19.06 -12.53 6.26
CA SER A 125 20.32 -11.92 6.71
C SER A 125 21.39 -12.99 6.90
#